data_AF-A0A1R3KG88-F1
#
_entry.id   AF-A0A1R3KG88-F1
#
_cell.length_a   1.000
_cell.length_b   1.000
_cell.length_c   1.000
_cell.angle_alpha   90.00
_cell.angle_beta   90.00
_cell.angle_gamma   90.00
#
_symmetry.space_group_name_H-M   'P 1'
#
loop_
_entity.id
_entity.type
_entity.pdbx_description
1 polymer ?
#
loop_
_entity_poly.entity_id
_entity_poly.type
_entity_poly.pdbx_seq_one_letter_code
_entity_poly.pdbx_strand_id
1 'polypeptide(L)'
;MAARSLFHCAASRAIPAPLCSQQATQHAKLLRSLNGIEESEHEISSNGETQIAGLSSEYLLETQETSQVEEAKVLAWLESYEMQDWISCVGGTSQDAMTSHIIVAAALVIWYPSLVKPSLATLVVQPLMKLVMAMNEKYSSTAAELLAEGMESTWKACIGPEIPRLIGDIFFQIECVSGPSANSGGQNPAVSASIRETLIGTLLPSLAMADILGFLTVIESQIWSTASDSPVHLVSLMTLIRVVRGSPRNLVQYLDKVVNFILQTMDPGNLVMRKTCLQRSMTALRELIRVFPMVAMNENSTKLAFGDAIGEINSASIRVYDMQSVRKIKVLDATGPPGLPSLLLGAPEISVTNVISALSFSPDGEGLVAFSEQGLMIRWWSLGSVWWEKLSRNLAPVQCTKVIFVPPGENFSPKTLRSSIMGSVLGHDKEANSQETPKSLSYADRLKHLIHNLDLSYRLEWIGERKVMLIRHGVEIGHFPL
;
A
#
# COMPACT_ATOMS: atom_id res chain seq x y z
N MET A 1 -20.43 15.50 -8.45
CA MET A 1 -20.11 15.33 -9.89
C MET A 1 -20.22 16.63 -10.68
N ALA A 2 -21.38 17.31 -10.74
CA ALA A 2 -21.53 18.55 -11.53
C ALA A 2 -20.52 19.65 -11.17
N ALA A 3 -20.30 19.93 -9.87
CA ALA A 3 -19.29 20.89 -9.42
C ALA A 3 -17.87 20.53 -9.87
N ARG A 4 -17.53 19.23 -9.87
CA ARG A 4 -16.24 18.72 -10.33
C ARG A 4 -16.07 18.89 -11.85
N SER A 5 -17.11 18.63 -12.63
CA SER A 5 -17.11 18.90 -14.08
C SER A 5 -16.89 20.39 -14.37
N LEU A 6 -17.60 21.28 -13.66
CA LEU A 6 -17.43 22.73 -13.79
C LEU A 6 -16.01 23.17 -13.42
N PHE A 7 -15.45 22.61 -12.34
CA PHE A 7 -14.06 22.85 -11.95
C PHE A 7 -13.10 22.49 -13.09
N HIS A 8 -13.21 21.30 -13.67
CA HIS A 8 -12.32 20.88 -14.76
C HIS A 8 -12.44 21.76 -16.01
N CYS A 9 -13.63 22.30 -16.31
CA CYS A 9 -13.83 23.23 -17.40
C CYS A 9 -13.17 24.61 -17.16
N ALA A 10 -13.10 25.06 -15.92
CA ALA A 10 -12.57 26.38 -15.55
C ALA A 10 -11.07 26.36 -15.18
N ALA A 11 -10.57 25.23 -14.65
CA ALA A 11 -9.27 25.15 -14.00
C ALA A 11 -8.10 25.57 -14.91
N SER A 12 -8.13 25.28 -16.21
CA SER A 12 -7.03 25.67 -17.11
C SER A 12 -7.03 27.16 -17.49
N ARG A 13 -8.13 27.88 -17.24
CA ARG A 13 -8.34 29.27 -17.67
C ARG A 13 -8.31 30.28 -16.53
N ALA A 14 -8.55 29.82 -15.30
CA ALA A 14 -8.81 30.69 -14.15
C ALA A 14 -7.98 30.30 -12.91
N ILE A 15 -6.74 29.84 -13.10
CA ILE A 15 -5.83 29.59 -11.97
C ILE A 15 -5.47 30.94 -11.33
N PRO A 16 -5.67 31.11 -10.01
CA PRO A 16 -5.26 32.33 -9.32
C PRO A 16 -3.78 32.61 -9.54
N ALA A 17 -3.43 33.86 -9.86
CA ALA A 17 -2.07 34.27 -10.17
C ALA A 17 -1.02 33.86 -9.11
N PRO A 18 -1.31 33.89 -7.79
CA PRO A 18 -0.35 33.42 -6.77
C PRO A 18 0.02 31.94 -6.90
N LEU A 19 -0.90 31.12 -7.42
CA LEU A 19 -0.75 29.66 -7.54
C LEU A 19 -0.16 29.21 -8.87
N CYS A 20 -0.25 30.05 -9.89
CA CYS A 20 0.07 29.74 -11.28
C CYS A 20 1.59 29.53 -11.49
N SER A 21 1.95 28.46 -12.22
CA SER A 21 3.34 28.24 -12.63
C SER A 21 3.74 29.13 -13.82
N GLN A 22 5.04 29.37 -13.99
CA GLN A 22 5.55 30.08 -15.18
C GLN A 22 5.19 29.37 -16.50
N GLN A 23 5.06 28.04 -16.47
CA GLN A 23 4.61 27.23 -17.62
C GLN A 23 3.12 27.45 -17.94
N ALA A 24 2.27 27.62 -16.94
CA ALA A 24 0.87 27.97 -17.14
C ALA A 24 0.69 29.39 -17.71
N THR A 25 1.58 30.33 -17.37
CA THR A 25 1.57 31.69 -17.95
C THR A 25 1.95 31.67 -19.44
N GLN A 26 2.87 30.79 -19.84
CA GLN A 26 3.18 30.56 -21.26
C GLN A 26 2.01 29.90 -22.01
N HIS A 27 1.37 28.90 -21.41
CA HIS A 27 0.19 28.24 -21.98
C HIS A 27 -1.03 29.19 -22.11
N ALA A 28 -1.23 30.09 -21.13
CA ALA A 28 -2.26 31.12 -21.18
C ALA A 28 -1.98 32.19 -22.24
N LYS A 29 -0.71 32.62 -22.41
CA LYS A 29 -0.30 33.50 -23.53
C LYS A 29 -0.55 32.85 -24.89
N LEU A 30 -0.29 31.56 -25.01
CA LEU A 30 -0.48 30.78 -26.25
C LEU A 30 -1.98 30.56 -26.58
N LEU A 31 -2.83 30.34 -25.57
CA LEU A 31 -4.29 30.30 -25.76
C LEU A 31 -4.90 31.67 -26.04
N ARG A 32 -4.37 32.73 -25.43
CA ARG A 32 -4.81 34.11 -25.66
C ARG A 32 -4.43 34.60 -27.06
N SER A 33 -3.26 34.20 -27.57
CA SER A 33 -2.87 34.46 -28.97
C SER A 33 -3.69 33.65 -29.98
N LEU A 34 -4.11 32.43 -29.65
CA LEU A 34 -5.05 31.65 -30.49
C LEU A 34 -6.48 32.22 -30.51
N ASN A 35 -6.91 32.87 -29.44
CA ASN A 35 -8.26 33.44 -29.31
C ASN A 35 -8.35 34.92 -29.74
N GLY A 36 -7.25 35.53 -30.19
CA GLY A 36 -7.25 36.87 -30.80
C GLY A 36 -7.56 38.04 -29.85
N ILE A 37 -7.35 37.89 -28.54
CA ILE A 37 -7.54 38.99 -27.57
C ILE A 37 -6.16 39.55 -27.20
N GLU A 38 -5.70 40.50 -28.02
CA GLU A 38 -4.58 41.38 -27.67
C GLU A 38 -5.08 42.48 -26.73
N GLU A 39 -4.71 42.41 -25.45
CA GLU A 39 -4.70 43.60 -24.60
C GLU A 39 -3.25 44.06 -24.47
N SER A 40 -3.02 45.29 -24.93
CA SER A 40 -1.73 45.96 -24.97
C SER A 40 -1.28 46.36 -23.57
N GLU A 41 -0.25 45.70 -23.04
CA GLU A 41 0.55 46.28 -21.96
C GLU A 41 1.82 46.88 -22.55
N HIS A 42 1.96 48.19 -22.37
CA HIS A 42 3.09 49.00 -22.82
C HIS A 42 4.39 48.58 -22.11
N GLU A 43 5.31 48.01 -22.86
CA GLU A 43 6.73 47.93 -22.48
C GLU A 43 7.37 49.32 -22.57
N ILE A 44 7.86 49.83 -21.44
CA ILE A 44 8.81 50.95 -21.44
C ILE A 44 10.21 50.35 -21.45
N SER A 45 10.86 50.38 -22.61
CA SER A 45 12.29 50.12 -22.76
C SER A 45 13.09 51.39 -22.46
N SER A 46 14.16 51.30 -21.66
CA SER A 46 15.36 52.12 -21.89
C SER A 46 16.62 51.47 -21.31
N ASN A 47 17.56 51.13 -22.20
CA ASN A 47 19.03 51.21 -22.20
C ASN A 47 19.77 51.32 -20.84
N GLY A 48 20.92 50.70 -20.56
CA GLY A 48 21.94 50.00 -21.36
C GLY A 48 23.25 49.93 -20.54
N GLU A 49 24.20 49.11 -21.01
CA GLU A 49 25.64 49.01 -20.62
C GLU A 49 26.07 48.01 -19.51
N THR A 50 26.49 46.83 -20.00
CA THR A 50 27.73 46.08 -19.76
C THR A 50 28.52 46.27 -18.45
N GLN A 51 28.68 45.19 -17.65
CA GLN A 51 29.96 44.86 -17.03
C GLN A 51 30.14 43.38 -16.64
N ILE A 52 31.41 43.00 -16.58
CA ILE A 52 32.02 41.67 -16.63
C ILE A 52 32.05 40.99 -15.24
N ALA A 53 31.86 39.66 -15.27
CA ALA A 53 32.36 38.61 -14.38
C ALA A 53 32.58 38.91 -12.87
N GLY A 54 31.83 38.13 -12.08
CA GLY A 54 32.12 37.84 -10.68
C GLY A 54 30.85 37.93 -9.86
N LEU A 55 30.37 36.80 -9.33
CA LEU A 55 29.50 36.64 -8.13
C LEU A 55 28.73 35.31 -8.23
N SER A 56 29.41 34.19 -7.93
CA SER A 56 28.78 32.87 -7.79
C SER A 56 28.25 32.61 -6.37
N SER A 57 27.94 33.66 -5.61
CA SER A 57 27.45 33.55 -4.22
C SER A 57 26.13 34.29 -3.96
N GLU A 58 25.75 35.27 -4.79
CA GLU A 58 24.50 36.02 -4.63
C GLU A 58 23.29 35.31 -5.28
N TYR A 59 23.52 34.53 -6.34
CA TYR A 59 22.45 33.82 -7.04
C TYR A 59 21.73 32.78 -6.15
N LEU A 60 22.43 32.15 -5.21
CA LEU A 60 21.84 31.17 -4.28
C LEU A 60 20.94 31.81 -3.20
N LEU A 61 21.29 33.03 -2.75
CA LEU A 61 20.48 33.79 -1.79
C LEU A 61 19.25 34.40 -2.48
N GLU A 62 19.40 34.95 -3.69
CA GLU A 62 18.27 35.47 -4.48
C GLU A 62 17.26 34.37 -4.85
N THR A 63 17.71 33.16 -5.20
CA THR A 63 16.78 32.05 -5.52
C THR A 63 16.00 31.58 -4.28
N GLN A 64 16.58 31.71 -3.09
CA GLN A 64 15.94 31.32 -1.82
C GLN A 64 15.01 32.41 -1.29
N GLU A 65 15.39 33.69 -1.37
CA GLU A 65 14.54 34.83 -1.01
C GLU A 65 13.34 34.97 -1.97
N THR A 66 13.53 34.78 -3.28
CA THR A 66 12.43 34.75 -4.25
C THR A 66 11.47 33.58 -4.00
N SER A 67 11.99 32.40 -3.64
CA SER A 67 11.17 31.26 -3.22
C SER A 67 10.31 31.59 -1.98
N GLN A 68 10.89 32.23 -0.96
CA GLN A 68 10.15 32.59 0.26
C GLN A 68 9.08 33.67 0.02
N VAL A 69 9.39 34.68 -0.79
CA VAL A 69 8.42 35.72 -1.18
C VAL A 69 7.27 35.12 -1.99
N GLU A 70 7.55 34.14 -2.85
CA GLU A 70 6.52 33.43 -3.59
C GLU A 70 5.65 32.53 -2.71
N GLU A 71 6.23 31.83 -1.74
CA GLU A 71 5.47 31.06 -0.74
C GLU A 71 4.58 31.95 0.12
N ALA A 72 5.07 33.13 0.53
CA ALA A 72 4.28 34.11 1.28
C ALA A 72 3.05 34.60 0.48
N LYS A 73 3.18 34.78 -0.84
CA LYS A 73 2.04 35.13 -1.71
C LYS A 73 1.00 34.01 -1.79
N VAL A 74 1.45 32.76 -1.83
CA VAL A 74 0.56 31.59 -1.82
C VAL A 74 -0.18 31.50 -0.49
N LEU A 75 0.53 31.64 0.64
CA LEU A 75 -0.07 31.63 1.97
C LEU A 75 -1.07 32.78 2.15
N ALA A 76 -0.69 34.00 1.74
CA ALA A 76 -1.59 35.14 1.77
C ALA A 76 -2.87 34.89 0.96
N TRP A 77 -2.77 34.21 -0.20
CA TRP A 77 -3.96 33.83 -0.97
C TRP A 77 -4.81 32.78 -0.25
N LEU A 78 -4.21 31.74 0.32
CA LEU A 78 -4.92 30.70 1.08
C LEU A 78 -5.67 31.28 2.29
N GLU A 79 -5.10 32.31 2.93
CA GLU A 79 -5.68 33.00 4.08
C GLU A 79 -6.58 34.18 3.69
N SER A 80 -6.60 34.57 2.42
CA SER A 80 -7.42 35.67 1.92
C SER A 80 -8.91 35.32 1.93
N TYR A 81 -9.73 36.36 2.00
CA TYR A 81 -11.20 36.28 1.96
C TYR A 81 -11.79 37.34 1.01
N GLU A 82 -11.01 37.73 -0.01
CA GLU A 82 -11.10 39.03 -0.71
C GLU A 82 -12.27 39.25 -1.68
N MET A 83 -13.34 38.43 -1.67
CA MET A 83 -14.58 38.82 -2.37
C MET A 83 -15.83 38.46 -1.57
N GLN A 84 -16.31 39.45 -0.82
CA GLN A 84 -17.58 39.39 -0.08
C GLN A 84 -18.79 39.15 -1.00
N ASP A 85 -18.69 39.46 -2.30
CA ASP A 85 -19.80 39.38 -3.25
C ASP A 85 -20.32 37.95 -3.41
N TRP A 86 -19.48 36.96 -3.74
CA TRP A 86 -19.98 35.59 -3.94
C TRP A 86 -20.31 34.88 -2.62
N ILE A 87 -19.54 35.16 -1.56
CA ILE A 87 -19.74 34.56 -0.23
C ILE A 87 -21.11 34.98 0.31
N SER A 88 -21.48 36.25 0.15
CA SER A 88 -22.81 36.74 0.53
C SER A 88 -23.92 36.12 -0.32
N CYS A 89 -23.72 35.91 -1.63
CA CYS A 89 -24.69 35.26 -2.50
C CYS A 89 -25.01 33.81 -2.10
N VAL A 90 -24.05 33.10 -1.49
CA VAL A 90 -24.25 31.71 -1.01
C VAL A 90 -24.55 31.64 0.49
N GLY A 91 -24.67 32.78 1.18
CA GLY A 91 -24.88 32.85 2.63
C GLY A 91 -23.72 32.29 3.46
N GLY A 92 -22.50 32.38 2.93
CA GLY A 92 -21.28 31.89 3.57
C GLY A 92 -20.63 32.89 4.53
N THR A 93 -19.61 32.42 5.23
CA THR A 93 -18.75 33.18 6.15
C THR A 93 -17.35 33.38 5.56
N SER A 94 -16.53 34.24 6.18
CA SER A 94 -15.11 34.36 5.81
C SER A 94 -14.35 33.05 5.95
N GLN A 95 -14.70 32.23 6.95
CA GLN A 95 -14.12 30.90 7.13
C GLN A 95 -14.50 29.93 5.99
N ASP A 96 -15.72 30.02 5.48
CA ASP A 96 -16.16 29.24 4.31
C ASP A 96 -15.32 29.61 3.06
N ALA A 97 -14.93 30.89 2.91
CA ALA A 97 -14.08 31.36 1.82
C ALA A 97 -12.65 30.82 1.91
N MET A 98 -12.00 30.96 3.08
CA MET A 98 -10.66 30.42 3.32
C MET A 98 -10.64 28.90 3.10
N THR A 99 -11.67 28.21 3.60
CA THR A 99 -11.79 26.75 3.41
C THR A 99 -11.94 26.39 1.93
N SER A 100 -12.73 27.17 1.18
CA SER A 100 -12.89 26.99 -0.26
C SER A 100 -11.57 27.19 -1.02
N HIS A 101 -10.74 28.17 -0.63
CA HIS A 101 -9.40 28.35 -1.18
C HIS A 101 -8.51 27.12 -0.97
N ILE A 102 -8.51 26.55 0.24
CA ILE A 102 -7.76 25.32 0.54
C ILE A 102 -8.22 24.15 -0.34
N ILE A 103 -9.55 23.96 -0.46
CA ILE A 103 -10.14 22.89 -1.31
C ILE A 103 -9.77 23.07 -2.78
N VAL A 104 -9.87 24.30 -3.30
CA VAL A 104 -9.51 24.62 -4.70
C VAL A 104 -8.03 24.41 -4.95
N ALA A 105 -7.16 24.88 -4.05
CA ALA A 105 -5.72 24.69 -4.18
C ALA A 105 -5.35 23.20 -4.14
N ALA A 106 -5.93 22.43 -3.22
CA ALA A 106 -5.73 20.98 -3.15
C ALA A 106 -6.16 20.28 -4.46
N ALA A 107 -7.34 20.64 -4.98
CA ALA A 107 -7.82 20.09 -6.25
C ALA A 107 -6.91 20.45 -7.44
N LEU A 108 -6.40 21.68 -7.51
CA LEU A 108 -5.45 22.09 -8.55
C LEU A 108 -4.13 21.31 -8.48
N VAL A 109 -3.60 21.10 -7.27
CA VAL A 109 -2.37 20.32 -7.05
C VAL A 109 -2.52 18.87 -7.52
N ILE A 110 -3.69 18.26 -7.32
CA ILE A 110 -3.93 16.86 -7.70
C ILE A 110 -4.21 16.75 -9.21
N TRP A 111 -5.09 17.59 -9.75
CA TRP A 111 -5.60 17.41 -11.12
C TRP A 111 -4.80 18.17 -12.17
N TYR A 112 -4.09 19.23 -11.80
CA TYR A 112 -3.34 20.09 -12.70
C TYR A 112 -1.94 20.43 -12.15
N PRO A 113 -1.13 19.44 -11.71
CA PRO A 113 0.16 19.70 -11.07
C PRO A 113 1.15 20.49 -11.93
N SER A 114 1.06 20.39 -13.26
CA SER A 114 1.91 21.16 -14.19
C SER A 114 1.56 22.64 -14.29
N LEU A 115 0.32 23.00 -13.95
CA LEU A 115 -0.17 24.37 -14.07
C LEU A 115 0.01 25.20 -12.80
N VAL A 116 0.34 24.55 -11.67
CA VAL A 116 0.55 25.20 -10.38
C VAL A 116 2.01 25.14 -9.94
N LYS A 117 2.37 26.00 -9.00
CA LYS A 117 3.71 26.01 -8.41
C LYS A 117 4.00 24.71 -7.64
N PRO A 118 5.23 24.15 -7.73
CA PRO A 118 5.59 22.91 -7.03
C PRO A 118 5.47 23.00 -5.50
N SER A 119 5.74 24.18 -4.91
CA SER A 119 5.61 24.43 -3.47
C SER A 119 4.16 24.43 -2.96
N LEU A 120 3.17 24.49 -3.85
CA LEU A 120 1.77 24.55 -3.42
C LEU A 120 1.35 23.30 -2.64
N ALA A 121 1.86 22.12 -3.02
CA ALA A 121 1.53 20.87 -2.35
C ALA A 121 1.94 20.87 -0.87
N THR A 122 3.15 21.35 -0.57
CA THR A 122 3.69 21.40 0.81
C THR A 122 2.97 22.44 1.66
N LEU A 123 2.53 23.55 1.08
CA LEU A 123 1.80 24.61 1.78
C LEU A 123 0.34 24.24 2.08
N VAL A 124 -0.32 23.50 1.18
CA VAL A 124 -1.76 23.19 1.30
C VAL A 124 -2.05 21.95 2.14
N VAL A 125 -1.14 20.98 2.21
CA VAL A 125 -1.42 19.69 2.85
C VAL A 125 -1.73 19.81 4.35
N GLN A 126 -1.04 20.70 5.08
CA GLN A 126 -1.28 20.89 6.52
C GLN A 126 -2.64 21.56 6.79
N PRO A 127 -3.03 22.66 6.12
CA PRO A 127 -4.40 23.17 6.15
C PRO A 127 -5.45 22.12 5.78
N LEU A 128 -5.19 21.32 4.74
CA LEU A 128 -6.12 20.27 4.30
C LEU A 128 -6.33 19.20 5.38
N MET A 129 -5.27 18.73 6.03
CA MET A 129 -5.35 17.80 7.17
C MET A 129 -6.12 18.40 8.34
N LYS A 130 -5.91 19.69 8.64
CA LYS A 130 -6.67 20.39 9.68
C LYS A 130 -8.16 20.45 9.35
N LEU A 131 -8.53 20.66 8.09
CA LEU A 131 -9.93 20.64 7.66
C LEU A 131 -10.56 19.26 7.86
N VAL A 132 -9.85 18.18 7.50
CA VAL A 132 -10.31 16.81 7.75
C VAL A 132 -10.56 16.59 9.24
N MET A 133 -9.64 17.02 10.10
CA MET A 133 -9.71 16.79 11.54
C MET A 133 -10.64 17.74 12.29
N ALA A 134 -11.07 18.84 11.67
CA ALA A 134 -12.07 19.72 12.24
C ALA A 134 -13.47 19.07 12.28
N MET A 135 -13.70 17.99 11.53
CA MET A 135 -14.97 17.25 11.48
C MET A 135 -16.19 18.14 11.19
N ASN A 136 -15.97 19.23 10.45
CA ASN A 136 -17.01 20.15 10.03
C ASN A 136 -17.77 19.60 8.80
N GLU A 137 -19.09 19.69 8.85
CA GLU A 137 -20.03 19.13 7.90
C GLU A 137 -19.83 19.58 6.44
N LYS A 138 -19.44 20.85 6.20
CA LYS A 138 -19.45 21.41 4.84
C LYS A 138 -18.29 20.97 3.95
N TYR A 139 -17.09 20.81 4.53
CA TYR A 139 -15.85 20.69 3.73
C TYR A 139 -14.98 19.51 4.12
N SER A 140 -15.15 18.92 5.30
CA SER A 140 -14.25 17.85 5.77
C SER A 140 -14.34 16.60 4.91
N SER A 141 -15.53 16.27 4.38
CA SER A 141 -15.70 15.12 3.48
C SER A 141 -14.94 15.34 2.17
N THR A 142 -15.13 16.51 1.55
CA THR A 142 -14.40 16.89 0.32
C THR A 142 -12.89 16.96 0.57
N ALA A 143 -12.46 17.48 1.72
CA ALA A 143 -11.06 17.51 2.10
C ALA A 143 -10.49 16.09 2.23
N ALA A 144 -11.25 15.17 2.85
CA ALA A 144 -10.86 13.78 3.00
C ALA A 144 -10.81 13.05 1.64
N GLU A 145 -11.74 13.33 0.73
CA GLU A 145 -11.72 12.80 -0.64
C GLU A 145 -10.49 13.29 -1.42
N LEU A 146 -10.20 14.59 -1.39
CA LEU A 146 -9.02 15.15 -2.06
C LEU A 146 -7.71 14.64 -1.46
N LEU A 147 -7.64 14.53 -0.12
CA LEU A 147 -6.49 13.96 0.55
C LEU A 147 -6.34 12.47 0.19
N ALA A 148 -7.43 11.72 0.05
CA ALA A 148 -7.39 10.33 -0.38
C ALA A 148 -6.95 10.19 -1.83
N GLU A 149 -7.47 11.03 -2.73
CA GLU A 149 -7.23 10.95 -4.17
C GLU A 149 -5.78 11.28 -4.54
N GLY A 150 -5.20 12.31 -3.94
CA GLY A 150 -3.81 12.70 -4.21
C GLY A 150 -2.76 11.96 -3.39
N MET A 151 -3.15 10.96 -2.60
CA MET A 151 -2.25 10.36 -1.61
C MET A 151 -1.03 9.70 -2.26
N GLU A 152 -1.25 8.89 -3.29
CA GLU A 152 -0.17 8.15 -3.97
C GLU A 152 0.76 9.06 -4.78
N SER A 153 0.18 10.06 -5.48
CA SER A 153 0.92 10.91 -6.41
C SER A 153 1.60 12.11 -5.76
N THR A 154 0.97 12.70 -4.75
CA THR A 154 1.30 14.06 -4.28
C THR A 154 1.53 14.10 -2.77
N TRP A 155 0.54 13.67 -1.98
CA TRP A 155 0.54 13.93 -0.54
C TRP A 155 1.54 13.07 0.22
N LYS A 156 1.75 11.81 -0.17
CA LYS A 156 2.70 10.91 0.49
C LYS A 156 4.12 11.49 0.57
N ALA A 157 4.56 12.23 -0.46
CA ALA A 157 5.87 12.88 -0.44
C ALA A 157 5.94 14.05 0.57
N CYS A 158 4.80 14.68 0.85
CA CYS A 158 4.70 15.84 1.74
C CYS A 158 4.47 15.46 3.21
N ILE A 159 3.75 14.36 3.47
CA ILE A 159 3.29 13.98 4.83
C ILE A 159 3.61 12.54 5.23
N GLY A 160 4.56 11.90 4.55
CA GLY A 160 4.90 10.48 4.77
C GLY A 160 5.07 10.11 6.26
N PRO A 161 5.90 10.84 7.04
CA PRO A 161 6.09 10.58 8.46
C PRO A 161 4.85 10.78 9.34
N GLU A 162 3.91 11.63 8.92
CA GLU A 162 2.68 11.93 9.66
C GLU A 162 1.54 10.94 9.39
N ILE A 163 1.62 10.12 8.34
CA ILE A 163 0.56 9.16 7.96
C ILE A 163 0.16 8.25 9.14
N PRO A 164 1.07 7.60 9.89
CA PRO A 164 0.68 6.75 11.01
C PRO A 164 -0.05 7.50 12.12
N ARG A 165 0.35 8.75 12.41
CA ARG A 165 -0.33 9.60 13.38
C ARG A 165 -1.73 9.93 12.91
N LEU A 166 -1.88 10.32 11.64
CA LEU A 166 -3.17 10.63 11.03
C LEU A 166 -4.13 9.43 11.05
N ILE A 167 -3.61 8.21 10.79
CA ILE A 167 -4.37 6.97 10.93
C ILE A 167 -4.85 6.78 12.38
N GLY A 168 -3.97 6.99 13.36
CA GLY A 168 -4.31 6.92 14.78
C GLY A 168 -5.38 7.93 15.18
N ASP A 169 -5.26 9.17 14.70
CA ASP A 169 -6.24 10.24 14.94
C ASP A 169 -7.62 9.87 14.34
N ILE A 170 -7.66 9.29 13.13
CA ILE A 170 -8.92 8.79 12.53
C ILE A 170 -9.53 7.69 13.39
N PHE A 171 -8.74 6.74 13.88
CA PHE A 171 -9.26 5.69 14.77
C PHE A 171 -9.78 6.25 16.08
N PHE A 172 -9.09 7.23 16.67
CA PHE A 172 -9.55 7.91 17.88
C PHE A 172 -10.90 8.61 17.64
N GLN A 173 -11.07 9.29 16.50
CA GLN A 173 -12.35 9.91 16.14
C GLN A 173 -13.48 8.87 16.00
N ILE A 174 -13.19 7.72 15.40
CA ILE A 174 -14.17 6.62 15.27
C ILE A 174 -14.59 6.10 16.65
N GLU A 175 -13.65 5.98 17.59
CA GLU A 175 -13.93 5.57 18.97
C GLU A 175 -14.82 6.59 19.69
N CYS A 176 -14.46 7.89 19.64
CA CYS A 176 -15.19 8.95 20.33
C CYS A 176 -16.63 9.14 19.82
N VAL A 177 -16.87 8.92 18.52
CA VAL A 177 -18.19 9.13 17.91
C VAL A 177 -19.10 7.90 18.02
N SER A 178 -18.55 6.71 18.26
CA SER A 178 -19.33 5.47 18.33
C SER A 178 -19.86 5.13 19.74
N GLY A 179 -19.44 5.86 20.78
CA GLY A 179 -19.93 5.67 22.14
C GLY A 179 -21.35 6.26 22.35
N PRO A 180 -22.14 5.72 23.29
CA PRO A 180 -23.41 6.32 23.68
C PRO A 180 -23.14 7.64 24.42
N SER A 181 -23.12 8.76 23.69
CA SER A 181 -22.92 10.08 24.29
C SER A 181 -24.15 10.49 25.08
N ALA A 182 -24.03 10.51 26.41
CA ALA A 182 -25.07 10.97 27.33
C ALA A 182 -25.35 12.48 27.26
N ASN A 183 -24.54 13.27 26.51
CA ASN A 183 -24.56 14.74 26.58
C ASN A 183 -24.49 15.47 25.21
N SER A 184 -24.82 14.85 24.07
CA SER A 184 -24.88 15.57 22.78
C SER A 184 -26.29 16.06 22.45
N GLY A 185 -26.80 16.98 23.29
CA GLY A 185 -27.92 17.82 22.89
C GLY A 185 -27.46 18.81 21.82
N GLY A 186 -27.69 18.49 20.54
CA GLY A 186 -27.70 19.51 19.46
C GLY A 186 -26.94 19.21 18.17
N GLN A 187 -26.20 18.11 18.02
CA GLN A 187 -25.55 17.78 16.74
C GLN A 187 -26.36 16.75 15.95
N ASN A 188 -26.65 17.05 14.68
CA ASN A 188 -27.47 16.22 13.80
C ASN A 188 -26.81 14.84 13.57
N PRO A 189 -27.40 13.72 14.04
CA PRO A 189 -26.78 12.39 13.98
C PRO A 189 -26.58 11.85 12.56
N ALA A 190 -27.28 12.40 11.57
CA ALA A 190 -27.12 12.01 10.16
C ALA A 190 -25.84 12.57 9.51
N VAL A 191 -25.28 13.67 10.03
CA VAL A 191 -24.23 14.41 9.33
C VAL A 191 -22.83 13.97 9.77
N SER A 192 -22.65 13.65 11.06
CA SER A 192 -21.47 12.94 11.57
C SER A 192 -21.27 11.57 10.92
N ALA A 193 -22.34 10.94 10.44
CA ALA A 193 -22.28 9.69 9.69
C ALA A 193 -21.60 9.87 8.33
N SER A 194 -21.88 10.97 7.60
CA SER A 194 -21.33 11.18 6.25
C SER A 194 -19.80 11.36 6.23
N ILE A 195 -19.25 12.21 7.11
CA ILE A 195 -17.80 12.38 7.23
C ILE A 195 -17.13 11.09 7.70
N ARG A 196 -17.75 10.38 8.66
CA ARG A 196 -17.25 9.09 9.13
C ARG A 196 -17.20 8.05 8.01
N GLU A 197 -18.22 7.98 7.18
CA GLU A 197 -18.25 7.10 6.00
C GLU A 197 -17.13 7.44 5.03
N THR A 198 -16.87 8.73 4.78
CA THR A 198 -15.76 9.16 3.91
C THR A 198 -14.40 8.85 4.53
N LEU A 199 -14.22 9.05 5.83
CA LEU A 199 -12.98 8.69 6.53
C LEU A 199 -12.72 7.18 6.44
N ILE A 200 -13.71 6.35 6.75
CA ILE A 200 -13.58 4.89 6.78
C ILE A 200 -13.52 4.30 5.35
N GLY A 201 -14.36 4.80 4.46
CA GLY A 201 -14.58 4.23 3.13
C GLY A 201 -13.55 4.67 2.08
N THR A 202 -12.96 5.86 2.27
CA THR A 202 -12.15 6.55 1.26
C THR A 202 -10.76 6.91 1.80
N LEU A 203 -10.66 7.75 2.85
CA LEU A 203 -9.37 8.28 3.30
C LEU A 203 -8.49 7.25 3.99
N LEU A 204 -9.02 6.52 4.98
CA LEU A 204 -8.26 5.55 5.76
C LEU A 204 -7.66 4.43 4.88
N PRO A 205 -8.37 3.82 3.92
CA PRO A 205 -7.77 2.90 2.96
C PRO A 205 -6.66 3.53 2.13
N SER A 206 -6.80 4.78 1.69
CA SER A 206 -5.78 5.47 0.90
C SER A 206 -4.51 5.70 1.72
N LEU A 207 -4.64 6.17 2.96
CA LEU A 207 -3.52 6.30 3.91
C LEU A 207 -2.83 4.95 4.17
N ALA A 208 -3.63 3.90 4.40
CA ALA A 208 -3.11 2.56 4.65
C ALA A 208 -2.36 1.97 3.46
N MET A 209 -2.78 2.26 2.22
CA MET A 209 -2.05 1.85 1.02
C MET A 209 -0.77 2.68 0.81
N ALA A 210 -0.77 3.95 1.23
CA ALA A 210 0.38 4.83 1.13
C ALA A 210 1.51 4.46 2.11
N ASP A 211 1.16 4.07 3.34
CA ASP A 211 2.10 3.52 4.32
C ASP A 211 1.52 2.27 5.00
N ILE A 212 1.69 1.13 4.33
CA ILE A 212 1.21 -0.18 4.81
C ILE A 212 1.84 -0.55 6.15
N LEU A 213 3.14 -0.35 6.33
CA LEU A 213 3.82 -0.71 7.57
C LEU A 213 3.34 0.18 8.72
N GLY A 214 3.22 1.49 8.49
CA GLY A 214 2.66 2.43 9.45
C GLY A 214 1.25 2.03 9.88
N PHE A 215 0.37 1.72 8.93
CA PHE A 215 -0.97 1.22 9.23
C PHE A 215 -0.96 -0.06 10.07
N LEU A 216 -0.15 -1.06 9.69
CA LEU A 216 -0.06 -2.32 10.42
C LEU A 216 0.44 -2.12 11.86
N THR A 217 1.43 -1.25 12.06
CA THR A 217 1.91 -0.89 13.40
C THR A 217 0.82 -0.21 14.24
N VAL A 218 0.02 0.67 13.63
CA VAL A 218 -1.08 1.33 14.34
C VAL A 218 -2.14 0.31 14.78
N ILE A 219 -2.63 -0.55 13.88
CA ILE A 219 -3.67 -1.54 14.24
C ILE A 219 -3.16 -2.58 15.24
N GLU A 220 -1.88 -2.95 15.16
CA GLU A 220 -1.22 -3.83 16.13
C GLU A 220 -1.16 -3.20 17.53
N SER A 221 -0.97 -1.88 17.63
CA SER A 221 -1.09 -1.18 18.91
C SER A 221 -2.56 -1.11 19.38
N GLN A 222 -3.48 -0.79 18.47
CA GLN A 222 -4.89 -0.55 18.83
C GLN A 222 -5.59 -1.80 19.38
N ILE A 223 -5.19 -3.00 18.94
CA ILE A 223 -5.79 -4.24 19.43
C ILE A 223 -5.61 -4.44 20.94
N TRP A 224 -4.53 -3.91 21.51
CA TRP A 224 -4.21 -4.00 22.94
C TRP A 224 -4.59 -2.74 23.73
N SER A 225 -4.69 -1.58 23.07
CA SER A 225 -4.97 -0.30 23.73
C SER A 225 -6.45 0.09 23.77
N THR A 226 -7.33 -0.64 23.08
CA THR A 226 -8.78 -0.35 23.01
C THR A 226 -9.61 -1.45 23.65
N ALA A 227 -10.87 -1.12 23.98
CA ALA A 227 -11.81 -2.10 24.49
C ALA A 227 -12.09 -3.20 23.45
N SER A 228 -12.45 -4.40 23.92
CA SER A 228 -12.67 -5.56 23.04
C SER A 228 -13.88 -5.42 22.11
N ASP A 229 -14.83 -4.56 22.46
CA ASP A 229 -16.00 -4.19 21.66
C ASP A 229 -15.81 -2.92 20.83
N SER A 230 -14.60 -2.34 20.82
CA SER A 230 -14.30 -1.14 20.04
C SER A 230 -14.60 -1.34 18.54
N PRO A 231 -15.24 -0.36 17.87
CA PRO A 231 -15.45 -0.39 16.42
C PRO A 231 -14.15 -0.35 15.62
N VAL A 232 -13.03 0.06 16.23
CA VAL A 232 -11.71 0.16 15.59
C VAL A 232 -11.27 -1.18 15.01
N HIS A 233 -11.55 -2.30 15.70
CA HIS A 233 -11.19 -3.65 15.22
C HIS A 233 -11.87 -3.99 13.89
N LEU A 234 -13.17 -3.68 13.77
CA LEU A 234 -13.94 -3.91 12.55
C LEU A 234 -13.47 -3.02 11.39
N VAL A 235 -13.24 -1.73 11.68
CA VAL A 235 -12.75 -0.79 10.68
C VAL A 235 -11.35 -1.19 10.21
N SER A 236 -10.48 -1.66 11.11
CA SER A 236 -9.16 -2.18 10.78
C SER A 236 -9.23 -3.38 9.84
N LEU A 237 -10.12 -4.35 10.11
CA LEU A 237 -10.36 -5.50 9.22
C LEU A 237 -10.89 -5.09 7.85
N MET A 238 -11.85 -4.15 7.80
CA MET A 238 -12.39 -3.63 6.54
C MET A 238 -11.33 -2.90 5.71
N THR A 239 -10.50 -2.08 6.37
CA THR A 239 -9.39 -1.36 5.74
C THR A 239 -8.34 -2.33 5.23
N LEU A 240 -8.00 -3.36 6.03
CA LEU A 240 -7.06 -4.40 5.63
C LEU A 240 -7.52 -5.15 4.38
N ILE A 241 -8.82 -5.47 4.25
CA ILE A 241 -9.39 -6.04 3.02
C ILE A 241 -9.16 -5.12 1.82
N ARG A 242 -9.29 -3.79 1.99
CA ARG A 242 -9.01 -2.81 0.93
C ARG A 242 -7.53 -2.80 0.55
N VAL A 243 -6.62 -2.83 1.53
CA VAL A 243 -5.16 -2.88 1.29
C VAL A 243 -4.76 -4.16 0.56
N VAL A 244 -5.29 -5.32 0.98
CA VAL A 244 -5.07 -6.62 0.30
C VAL A 244 -5.43 -6.55 -1.17
N ARG A 245 -6.54 -5.89 -1.51
CA ARG A 245 -7.02 -5.74 -2.89
C ARG A 245 -6.26 -4.68 -3.69
N GLY A 246 -5.95 -3.56 -3.07
CA GLY A 246 -5.39 -2.38 -3.74
C GLY A 246 -3.87 -2.43 -3.94
N SER A 247 -3.13 -2.99 -2.98
CA SER A 247 -1.66 -3.00 -3.01
C SER A 247 -1.04 -4.35 -2.60
N PRO A 248 -1.48 -5.48 -3.18
CA PRO A 248 -1.10 -6.82 -2.73
C PRO A 248 0.41 -7.04 -2.68
N ARG A 249 1.16 -6.66 -3.72
CA ARG A 249 2.62 -6.87 -3.79
C ARG A 249 3.35 -6.23 -2.61
N ASN A 250 2.99 -4.99 -2.26
CA ASN A 250 3.63 -4.26 -1.16
C ASN A 250 3.29 -4.85 0.22
N LEU A 251 2.15 -5.54 0.33
CA LEU A 251 1.69 -6.19 1.55
C LEU A 251 2.37 -7.56 1.81
N VAL A 252 2.88 -8.23 0.76
CA VAL A 252 3.40 -9.61 0.86
C VAL A 252 4.47 -9.79 1.94
N GLN A 253 5.39 -8.84 2.05
CA GLN A 253 6.46 -8.88 3.05
C GLN A 253 5.94 -8.76 4.51
N TYR A 254 4.69 -8.37 4.70
CA TYR A 254 4.05 -8.21 6.00
C TYR A 254 2.95 -9.25 6.25
N LEU A 255 2.88 -10.32 5.46
CA LEU A 255 1.83 -11.34 5.60
C LEU A 255 1.75 -11.93 7.00
N ASP A 256 2.87 -12.12 7.68
CA ASP A 256 2.87 -12.61 9.06
C ASP A 256 2.13 -11.65 10.01
N LYS A 257 2.43 -10.33 9.95
CA LYS A 257 1.72 -9.32 10.74
C LYS A 257 0.23 -9.31 10.42
N VAL A 258 -0.11 -9.37 9.13
CA VAL A 258 -1.48 -9.36 8.63
C VAL A 258 -2.27 -10.56 9.13
N VAL A 259 -1.72 -11.77 8.98
CA VAL A 259 -2.37 -13.01 9.43
C VAL A 259 -2.49 -13.02 10.96
N ASN A 260 -1.42 -12.67 11.69
CA ASN A 260 -1.47 -12.63 13.16
C ASN A 260 -2.50 -11.63 13.67
N PHE A 261 -2.62 -10.44 13.07
CA PHE A 261 -3.67 -9.48 13.43
C PHE A 261 -5.07 -10.07 13.24
N ILE A 262 -5.35 -10.68 12.07
CA ILE A 262 -6.67 -11.28 11.81
C ILE A 262 -6.95 -12.41 12.80
N LEU A 263 -5.95 -13.27 13.07
CA LEU A 263 -6.07 -14.35 14.05
C LEU A 263 -6.37 -13.80 15.45
N GLN A 264 -5.68 -12.76 15.91
CA GLN A 264 -5.95 -12.12 17.21
C GLN A 264 -7.41 -11.66 17.35
N THR A 265 -8.00 -11.09 16.29
CA THR A 265 -9.43 -10.69 16.31
C THR A 265 -10.42 -11.87 16.39
N MET A 266 -9.94 -13.10 16.19
CA MET A 266 -10.70 -14.34 16.27
C MET A 266 -10.41 -15.17 17.53
N ASP A 267 -9.54 -14.69 18.42
CA ASP A 267 -9.05 -15.45 19.58
C ASP A 267 -10.21 -15.96 20.45
N PRO A 268 -10.32 -17.29 20.68
CA PRO A 268 -11.31 -17.84 21.61
C PRO A 268 -11.17 -17.32 23.04
N GLY A 269 -10.01 -16.82 23.44
CA GLY A 269 -9.78 -16.18 24.75
C GLY A 269 -10.52 -14.85 24.93
N ASN A 270 -10.83 -14.14 23.85
CA ASN A 270 -11.57 -12.87 23.88
C ASN A 270 -12.95 -13.01 23.21
N LEU A 271 -13.93 -13.47 24.00
CA LEU A 271 -15.28 -13.74 23.49
C LEU A 271 -15.99 -12.50 22.93
N VAL A 272 -15.74 -11.32 23.49
CA VAL A 272 -16.38 -10.06 23.08
C VAL A 272 -15.87 -9.65 21.70
N MET A 273 -14.55 -9.55 21.54
CA MET A 273 -13.93 -9.18 20.26
C MET A 273 -14.26 -10.22 19.19
N ARG A 274 -14.16 -11.52 19.54
CA ARG A 274 -14.49 -12.62 18.63
C ARG A 274 -15.94 -12.52 18.14
N LYS A 275 -16.91 -12.31 19.04
CA LYS A 275 -18.33 -12.18 18.66
C LYS A 275 -18.55 -11.07 17.63
N THR A 276 -17.88 -9.94 17.81
CA THR A 276 -17.99 -8.77 16.95
C THR A 276 -17.25 -8.96 15.62
N CYS A 277 -16.03 -9.50 15.64
CA CYS A 277 -15.12 -9.49 14.50
C CYS A 277 -15.15 -10.75 13.64
N LEU A 278 -15.52 -11.92 14.18
CA LEU A 278 -15.34 -13.25 13.55
C LEU A 278 -15.74 -13.30 12.07
N GLN A 279 -16.92 -12.76 11.72
CA GLN A 279 -17.39 -12.78 10.33
C GLN A 279 -16.49 -11.96 9.41
N ARG A 280 -16.07 -10.77 9.84
CA ARG A 280 -15.18 -9.90 9.05
C ARG A 280 -13.76 -10.45 9.00
N SER A 281 -13.28 -11.06 10.07
CA SER A 281 -11.99 -11.76 10.11
C SER A 281 -11.96 -12.92 9.11
N MET A 282 -13.03 -13.72 9.05
CA MET A 282 -13.16 -14.78 8.04
C MET A 282 -13.26 -14.23 6.61
N THR A 283 -13.94 -13.10 6.39
CA THR A 283 -13.91 -12.42 5.08
C THR A 283 -12.49 -11.98 4.72
N ALA A 284 -11.74 -11.41 5.68
CA ALA A 284 -10.36 -10.98 5.45
C ALA A 284 -9.44 -12.16 5.12
N LEU A 285 -9.54 -13.29 5.83
CA LEU A 285 -8.78 -14.51 5.52
C LEU A 285 -9.08 -15.06 4.13
N ARG A 286 -10.36 -15.15 3.74
CA ARG A 286 -10.73 -15.58 2.38
C ARG A 286 -10.17 -14.66 1.31
N GLU A 287 -10.14 -13.35 1.59
CA GLU A 287 -9.54 -12.38 0.70
C GLU A 287 -8.02 -12.60 0.57
N LEU A 288 -7.32 -12.88 1.67
CA LEU A 288 -5.90 -13.23 1.64
C LEU A 288 -5.64 -14.47 0.79
N ILE A 289 -6.40 -15.55 0.99
CA ILE A 289 -6.24 -16.80 0.24
C ILE A 289 -6.46 -16.58 -1.26
N ARG A 290 -7.45 -15.76 -1.61
CA ARG A 290 -7.77 -15.42 -3.01
C ARG A 290 -6.60 -14.70 -3.69
N VAL A 291 -6.00 -13.74 -2.99
CA VAL A 291 -4.99 -12.82 -3.53
C VAL A 291 -3.57 -13.38 -3.44
N PHE A 292 -3.24 -14.05 -2.34
CA PHE A 292 -1.89 -14.53 -2.02
C PHE A 292 -1.81 -16.06 -2.15
N PRO A 293 -1.25 -16.60 -3.24
CA PRO A 293 -1.08 -18.04 -3.40
C PRO A 293 -0.20 -18.72 -2.33
N MET A 294 0.62 -17.97 -1.60
CA MET A 294 1.41 -18.47 -0.47
C MET A 294 0.57 -18.65 0.81
N VAL A 295 -0.75 -18.45 0.75
CA VAL A 295 -1.70 -18.64 1.84
C VAL A 295 -2.72 -19.69 1.40
N ALA A 296 -2.91 -20.73 2.19
CA ALA A 296 -3.86 -21.79 1.93
C ALA A 296 -4.65 -22.13 3.20
N MET A 297 -5.92 -22.51 3.03
CA MET A 297 -6.76 -22.98 4.13
C MET A 297 -7.45 -24.26 3.70
N ASN A 298 -7.48 -25.25 4.59
CA ASN A 298 -8.33 -26.42 4.45
C ASN A 298 -9.56 -26.22 5.35
N GLU A 299 -10.73 -26.05 4.73
CA GLU A 299 -11.99 -25.79 5.44
C GLU A 299 -12.42 -27.01 6.28
N ASN A 300 -12.23 -28.23 5.76
CA ASN A 300 -12.63 -29.47 6.42
C ASN A 300 -11.85 -29.70 7.71
N SER A 301 -10.54 -29.43 7.70
CA SER A 301 -9.66 -29.65 8.84
C SER A 301 -9.38 -28.38 9.65
N THR A 302 -10.03 -27.26 9.32
CA THR A 302 -9.86 -25.94 9.96
C THR A 302 -8.40 -25.50 10.09
N LYS A 303 -7.53 -25.83 9.13
CA LYS A 303 -6.10 -25.47 9.15
C LYS A 303 -5.82 -24.32 8.21
N LEU A 304 -5.05 -23.35 8.69
CA LEU A 304 -4.51 -22.24 7.88
C LEU A 304 -3.00 -22.40 7.78
N ALA A 305 -2.46 -22.28 6.58
CA ALA A 305 -1.02 -22.24 6.33
C ALA A 305 -0.67 -20.97 5.55
N PHE A 306 0.43 -20.35 5.92
CA PHE A 306 1.05 -19.32 5.08
C PHE A 306 2.58 -19.45 5.12
N GLY A 307 3.19 -19.17 3.97
CA GLY A 307 4.64 -19.28 3.77
C GLY A 307 5.32 -17.93 3.68
N ASP A 308 6.59 -17.90 4.04
CA ASP A 308 7.48 -16.78 3.78
C ASP A 308 7.67 -16.62 2.25
N ALA A 309 6.97 -15.66 1.66
CA ALA A 309 7.02 -15.42 0.22
C ALA A 309 8.36 -14.82 -0.22
N ILE A 310 8.88 -13.89 0.59
CA ILE A 310 10.17 -13.22 0.41
C ILE A 310 10.99 -13.46 1.66
N GLY A 311 12.20 -13.98 1.51
CA GLY A 311 13.07 -14.29 2.64
C GLY A 311 14.43 -14.80 2.20
N GLU A 312 15.25 -15.18 3.17
CA GLU A 312 16.49 -15.89 2.87
C GLU A 312 16.17 -17.36 2.58
N ILE A 313 16.85 -17.95 1.60
CA ILE A 313 16.61 -19.34 1.19
C ILE A 313 16.82 -20.32 2.35
N ASN A 314 17.74 -19.99 3.26
CA ASN A 314 18.13 -20.81 4.40
C ASN A 314 17.26 -20.61 5.65
N SER A 315 16.27 -19.72 5.60
CA SER A 315 15.36 -19.47 6.74
C SER A 315 13.88 -19.59 6.37
N ALA A 316 13.57 -20.04 5.16
CA ALA A 316 12.21 -20.10 4.68
C ALA A 316 11.36 -21.12 5.44
N SER A 317 10.20 -20.66 5.91
CA SER A 317 9.30 -21.47 6.72
C SER A 317 7.85 -21.34 6.24
N ILE A 318 7.05 -22.37 6.55
CA ILE A 318 5.60 -22.32 6.45
C ILE A 318 5.02 -22.49 7.84
N ARG A 319 4.14 -21.58 8.25
CA ARG A 319 3.51 -21.60 9.57
C ARG A 319 2.09 -22.12 9.42
N VAL A 320 1.75 -23.13 10.22
CA VAL A 320 0.45 -23.79 10.21
C VAL A 320 -0.27 -23.51 11.52
N TYR A 321 -1.50 -23.00 11.43
CA TYR A 321 -2.36 -22.63 12.53
C TYR A 321 -3.65 -23.45 12.51
N ASP A 322 -4.17 -23.75 13.69
CA ASP A 322 -5.52 -24.23 13.88
C ASP A 322 -6.45 -23.01 13.97
N MET A 323 -7.43 -22.93 13.08
CA MET A 323 -8.40 -21.85 13.05
C MET A 323 -9.43 -21.93 14.17
N GLN A 324 -9.64 -23.11 14.77
CA GLN A 324 -10.59 -23.26 15.87
C GLN A 324 -10.02 -22.72 17.18
N SER A 325 -8.78 -23.09 17.52
CA SER A 325 -8.08 -22.60 18.70
C SER A 325 -7.25 -21.34 18.48
N VAL A 326 -7.04 -20.92 17.23
CA VAL A 326 -6.21 -19.76 16.84
C VAL A 326 -4.78 -19.91 17.38
N ARG A 327 -4.24 -21.13 17.30
CA ARG A 327 -2.88 -21.45 17.77
C ARG A 327 -2.03 -21.99 16.65
N LYS A 328 -0.77 -21.58 16.65
CA LYS A 328 0.25 -22.19 15.79
C LYS A 328 0.42 -23.65 16.20
N ILE A 329 0.17 -24.56 15.28
CA ILE A 329 0.31 -26.00 15.48
C ILE A 329 1.71 -26.44 15.04
N LYS A 330 2.22 -25.87 13.94
CA LYS A 330 3.46 -26.34 13.33
C LYS A 330 4.20 -25.30 12.52
N VAL A 331 5.50 -25.54 12.38
CA VAL A 331 6.38 -24.86 11.42
C VAL A 331 6.94 -25.93 10.50
N LEU A 332 6.77 -25.76 9.20
CA LEU A 332 7.36 -26.63 8.18
C LEU A 332 8.60 -25.93 7.64
N ASP A 333 9.69 -26.68 7.60
CA ASP A 333 10.96 -26.20 7.09
C ASP A 333 10.92 -26.26 5.56
N ALA A 334 10.93 -25.08 4.94
CA ALA A 334 10.93 -24.90 3.49
C ALA A 334 12.30 -24.47 2.96
N THR A 335 13.37 -24.65 3.75
CA THR A 335 14.75 -24.45 3.31
C THR A 335 15.09 -25.40 2.15
N GLY A 336 16.29 -25.26 1.57
CA GLY A 336 16.72 -25.96 0.35
C GLY A 336 16.48 -27.47 0.33
N PRO A 337 16.65 -28.15 -0.82
CA PRO A 337 16.39 -29.58 -0.93
C PRO A 337 17.10 -30.35 0.18
N PRO A 338 16.42 -31.28 0.87
CA PRO A 338 17.03 -32.08 1.94
C PRO A 338 18.25 -32.81 1.36
N GLY A 339 19.44 -32.46 1.85
CA GLY A 339 20.71 -33.07 1.45
C GLY A 339 21.51 -32.34 0.37
N LEU A 340 21.11 -31.15 -0.12
CA LEU A 340 22.03 -30.30 -0.88
C LEU A 340 22.92 -29.52 0.10
N PRO A 341 24.26 -29.72 0.09
CA PRO A 341 25.14 -28.93 0.93
C PRO A 341 25.01 -27.45 0.55
N SER A 342 25.15 -26.58 1.53
CA SER A 342 25.30 -25.13 1.41
C SER A 342 26.44 -24.67 0.46
N LEU A 343 27.14 -25.61 -0.17
CA LEU A 343 28.35 -25.46 -0.98
C LEU A 343 28.09 -25.24 -2.49
N LEU A 344 26.89 -25.50 -3.00
CA LEU A 344 26.56 -25.26 -4.42
C LEU A 344 26.04 -23.83 -4.68
N LEU A 345 25.67 -23.09 -3.63
CA LEU A 345 25.40 -21.67 -3.72
C LEU A 345 26.66 -20.91 -3.28
N GLY A 346 27.53 -20.57 -4.23
CA GLY A 346 28.42 -19.40 -4.10
C GLY A 346 27.64 -18.08 -4.09
N ALA A 347 26.42 -18.08 -3.56
CA ALA A 347 25.58 -16.91 -3.45
C ALA A 347 25.97 -16.18 -2.16
N PRO A 348 26.07 -14.83 -2.18
CA PRO A 348 26.42 -14.08 -0.98
C PRO A 348 25.44 -14.43 0.14
N GLU A 349 26.01 -14.68 1.32
CA GLU A 349 25.41 -15.24 2.55
C GLU A 349 24.13 -14.52 3.05
N ILE A 350 23.71 -13.44 2.39
CA ILE A 350 22.61 -12.53 2.78
C ILE A 350 21.80 -12.09 1.54
N SER A 351 21.50 -12.99 0.60
CA SER A 351 20.62 -12.66 -0.54
C SER A 351 19.17 -13.04 -0.26
N VAL A 352 18.31 -12.03 -0.06
CA VAL A 352 16.85 -12.20 -0.04
C VAL A 352 16.36 -12.61 -1.43
N THR A 353 15.44 -13.56 -1.49
CA THR A 353 14.82 -14.05 -2.73
C THR A 353 13.34 -14.38 -2.54
N ASN A 354 12.63 -14.68 -3.62
CA ASN A 354 11.28 -15.25 -3.54
C ASN A 354 11.40 -16.74 -3.19
N VAL A 355 10.84 -17.16 -2.06
CA VAL A 355 11.03 -18.54 -1.57
C VAL A 355 9.80 -19.40 -1.77
N ILE A 356 8.60 -18.90 -1.42
CA ILE A 356 7.34 -19.64 -1.56
C ILE A 356 6.41 -18.87 -2.48
N SER A 357 6.10 -19.47 -3.63
CA SER A 357 5.26 -18.87 -4.68
C SER A 357 3.81 -19.34 -4.59
N ALA A 358 3.57 -20.58 -4.16
CA ALA A 358 2.21 -21.10 -3.96
C ALA A 358 2.18 -22.19 -2.88
N LEU A 359 1.05 -22.33 -2.18
CA LEU A 359 0.73 -23.37 -1.20
C LEU A 359 -0.63 -24.01 -1.53
N SER A 360 -0.79 -25.29 -1.17
CA SER A 360 -2.08 -25.98 -1.23
C SER A 360 -2.14 -27.14 -0.26
N PHE A 361 -3.22 -27.25 0.51
CA PHE A 361 -3.50 -28.41 1.36
C PHE A 361 -4.08 -29.55 0.54
N SER A 362 -3.72 -30.79 0.87
CA SER A 362 -4.43 -31.96 0.33
C SER A 362 -5.91 -31.92 0.72
N PRO A 363 -6.81 -32.54 -0.08
CA PRO A 363 -8.25 -32.50 0.20
C PRO A 363 -8.63 -33.04 1.58
N ASP A 364 -7.92 -34.06 2.05
CA ASP A 364 -8.06 -34.66 3.39
C ASP A 364 -7.46 -33.80 4.53
N GLY A 365 -6.70 -32.75 4.19
CA GLY A 365 -6.02 -31.87 5.15
C GLY A 365 -4.85 -32.54 5.88
N GLU A 366 -4.40 -33.71 5.42
CA GLU A 366 -3.30 -34.46 6.05
C GLU A 366 -1.91 -34.05 5.57
N GLY A 367 -1.81 -33.40 4.40
CA GLY A 367 -0.57 -32.90 3.85
C GLY A 367 -0.67 -31.52 3.23
N LEU A 368 0.49 -30.96 2.95
CA LEU A 368 0.65 -29.63 2.37
C LEU A 368 1.69 -29.68 1.26
N VAL A 369 1.42 -29.00 0.15
CA VAL A 369 2.35 -28.81 -0.98
C VAL A 369 2.74 -27.34 -1.06
N ALA A 370 4.01 -27.07 -1.36
CA ALA A 370 4.52 -25.75 -1.66
C ALA A 370 5.29 -25.74 -2.98
N PHE A 371 5.11 -24.70 -3.79
CA PHE A 371 5.90 -24.46 -4.99
C PHE A 371 6.82 -23.25 -4.77
N SER A 372 8.05 -23.37 -5.25
CA SER A 372 9.06 -22.31 -5.25
C SER A 372 9.51 -22.05 -6.68
N GLU A 373 9.23 -20.85 -7.18
CA GLU A 373 9.63 -20.43 -8.53
C GLU A 373 11.16 -20.38 -8.68
N GLN A 374 11.86 -19.79 -7.71
CA GLN A 374 13.31 -19.62 -7.76
C GLN A 374 14.05 -20.96 -7.68
N GLY A 375 13.52 -21.93 -6.94
CA GLY A 375 14.05 -23.29 -6.88
C GLY A 375 13.59 -24.19 -8.02
N LEU A 376 12.57 -23.77 -8.80
CA LEU A 376 11.77 -24.64 -9.69
C LEU A 376 11.49 -25.99 -9.03
N MET A 377 10.89 -25.95 -7.84
CA MET A 377 10.71 -27.15 -7.03
C MET A 377 9.37 -27.14 -6.32
N ILE A 378 8.78 -28.34 -6.22
CA ILE A 378 7.60 -28.63 -5.44
C ILE A 378 8.04 -29.42 -4.20
N ARG A 379 7.65 -28.93 -3.03
CA ARG A 379 7.89 -29.56 -1.73
C ARG A 379 6.59 -30.14 -1.19
N TRP A 380 6.65 -31.35 -0.65
CA TRP A 380 5.51 -32.05 -0.08
C TRP A 380 5.77 -32.47 1.36
N TRP A 381 4.82 -32.19 2.25
CA TRP A 381 4.80 -32.68 3.63
C TRP A 381 3.59 -33.59 3.81
N SER A 382 3.83 -34.88 3.93
CA SER A 382 2.80 -35.87 4.28
C SER A 382 2.88 -36.14 5.77
N LEU A 383 2.11 -35.39 6.55
CA LEU A 383 2.19 -35.50 8.00
C LEU A 383 1.19 -36.53 8.52
N GLY A 384 -0.02 -36.62 7.97
CA GLY A 384 -1.04 -37.57 8.48
C GLY A 384 -1.69 -37.06 9.77
N SER A 385 -2.97 -37.38 9.98
CA SER A 385 -3.80 -36.90 11.11
C SER A 385 -3.14 -37.09 12.48
N VAL A 386 -2.65 -38.31 12.77
CA VAL A 386 -2.01 -38.66 14.06
C VAL A 386 -0.76 -37.82 14.34
N TRP A 387 -0.07 -37.39 13.29
CA TRP A 387 1.20 -36.66 13.38
C TRP A 387 0.96 -35.18 13.61
N TRP A 388 -0.10 -34.60 13.02
CA TRP A 388 -0.57 -33.26 13.36
C TRP A 388 -0.95 -33.16 14.85
N GLU A 389 -1.63 -34.18 15.39
CA GLU A 389 -2.05 -34.21 16.79
C GLU A 389 -0.89 -34.45 17.75
N LYS A 390 -0.05 -35.46 17.52
CA LYS A 390 1.08 -35.80 18.42
C LYS A 390 2.17 -34.72 18.46
N LEU A 391 2.39 -34.01 17.35
CA LEU A 391 3.43 -32.99 17.25
C LEU A 391 2.94 -31.57 17.49
N SER A 392 1.64 -31.34 17.67
CA SER A 392 1.08 -30.04 18.07
C SER A 392 1.70 -29.48 19.36
N ARG A 393 2.30 -30.34 20.20
CA ARG A 393 3.00 -29.96 21.44
C ARG A 393 4.40 -29.39 21.21
N ASN A 394 4.96 -29.49 20.00
CA ASN A 394 6.32 -29.05 19.68
C ASN A 394 6.36 -28.28 18.36
N LEU A 395 6.86 -27.05 18.41
CA LEU A 395 7.01 -26.17 17.23
C LEU A 395 8.33 -26.37 16.45
N ALA A 396 9.10 -27.42 16.75
CA ALA A 396 10.29 -27.77 16.00
C ALA A 396 9.97 -27.89 14.49
N PRO A 397 10.77 -27.24 13.61
CA PRO A 397 10.56 -27.26 12.16
C PRO A 397 10.57 -28.69 11.60
N VAL A 398 9.63 -28.98 10.70
CA VAL A 398 9.53 -30.31 10.06
C VAL A 398 10.06 -30.27 8.65
N GLN A 399 11.03 -31.15 8.39
CA GLN A 399 11.62 -31.32 7.07
C GLN A 399 10.60 -31.84 6.05
N CYS A 400 10.81 -31.44 4.80
CA CYS A 400 10.00 -31.89 3.68
C CYS A 400 10.10 -33.41 3.49
N THR A 401 8.96 -34.07 3.22
CA THR A 401 8.89 -35.52 2.96
C THR A 401 9.41 -35.86 1.57
N LYS A 402 9.07 -35.04 0.57
CA LYS A 402 9.47 -35.26 -0.84
C LYS A 402 9.65 -33.94 -1.57
N VAL A 403 10.72 -33.87 -2.35
CA VAL A 403 10.98 -32.75 -3.28
C VAL A 403 10.89 -33.26 -4.71
N ILE A 404 10.23 -32.48 -5.56
CA ILE A 404 10.08 -32.72 -7.00
C ILE A 404 10.65 -31.51 -7.74
N PHE A 405 11.63 -31.72 -8.62
CA PHE A 405 12.13 -30.66 -9.49
C PHE A 405 11.20 -30.47 -10.67
N VAL A 406 10.87 -29.21 -10.95
CA VAL A 406 10.06 -28.78 -12.07
C VAL A 406 11.00 -28.43 -13.22
N PRO A 407 10.88 -29.06 -14.40
CA PRO A 407 11.77 -28.77 -15.51
C PRO A 407 11.56 -27.32 -15.97
N PRO A 408 12.65 -26.59 -16.28
CA PRO A 408 12.55 -25.28 -16.91
C PRO A 408 11.87 -25.42 -18.28
N GLY A 409 10.83 -24.63 -18.54
CA GLY A 409 10.04 -24.68 -19.78
C GLY A 409 9.56 -23.29 -20.21
N GLU A 410 9.03 -23.19 -21.44
CA GLU A 410 8.65 -21.93 -22.09
C GLU A 410 7.59 -21.11 -21.30
N ASN A 411 6.82 -21.78 -20.44
CA ASN A 411 5.77 -21.16 -19.62
C ASN A 411 6.30 -20.43 -18.37
N PHE A 412 7.61 -20.50 -18.09
CA PHE A 412 8.26 -19.74 -17.01
C PHE A 412 8.86 -18.42 -17.52
N SER A 413 9.02 -17.45 -16.63
CA SER A 413 9.67 -16.18 -17.01
C SER A 413 11.13 -16.42 -17.45
N PRO A 414 11.62 -15.75 -18.51
CA PRO A 414 13.02 -15.82 -18.94
C PRO A 414 14.03 -15.50 -17.82
N LYS A 415 13.62 -14.66 -16.85
CA LYS A 415 14.43 -14.35 -15.66
C LYS A 415 14.54 -15.57 -14.75
N THR A 416 13.42 -16.25 -14.46
CA THR A 416 13.34 -17.48 -13.67
C THR A 416 14.18 -18.61 -14.27
N LEU A 417 14.19 -18.73 -15.60
CA LEU A 417 15.00 -19.72 -16.31
C LEU A 417 16.51 -19.51 -16.10
N ARG A 418 16.98 -18.24 -16.02
CA ARG A 418 18.39 -17.88 -15.83
C ARG A 418 18.83 -17.81 -14.36
N SER A 419 17.93 -17.44 -13.45
CA SER A 419 18.26 -17.25 -12.03
C SER A 419 17.98 -18.48 -11.17
N SER A 420 17.23 -19.47 -11.66
CA SER A 420 16.85 -20.63 -10.85
C SER A 420 18.03 -21.54 -10.52
N ILE A 421 17.91 -22.27 -9.41
CA ILE A 421 18.91 -23.28 -8.98
C ILE A 421 19.10 -24.35 -10.08
N MET A 422 18.03 -24.74 -10.78
CA MET A 422 18.13 -25.68 -11.89
C MET A 422 18.81 -25.07 -13.12
N GLY A 423 18.58 -23.78 -13.41
CA GLY A 423 19.23 -23.06 -14.50
C GLY A 423 20.74 -22.92 -14.30
N SER A 424 21.21 -22.71 -13.07
CA SER A 424 22.64 -22.65 -12.76
C SER A 424 23.32 -24.02 -12.83
N VAL A 425 22.61 -25.10 -12.48
CA VAL A 425 23.13 -26.48 -12.55
C VAL A 425 23.14 -27.04 -13.97
N LEU A 426 22.11 -26.74 -14.79
CA LEU A 426 22.03 -27.21 -16.19
C LEU A 426 22.85 -26.35 -17.17
N GLY A 427 23.28 -25.15 -16.76
CA GLY A 427 23.91 -24.14 -17.62
C GLY A 427 25.43 -24.23 -17.78
N HIS A 428 26.08 -25.33 -17.38
CA HIS A 428 27.49 -25.57 -17.70
C HIS A 428 27.66 -26.00 -19.16
N ASP A 429 27.61 -25.03 -20.07
CA ASP A 429 28.41 -25.03 -21.32
C ASP A 429 28.16 -23.73 -22.10
N LYS A 430 28.91 -22.68 -21.73
CA LYS A 430 29.50 -21.62 -22.57
C LYS A 430 29.83 -20.40 -21.70
N GLU A 431 31.10 -20.28 -21.33
CA GLU A 431 31.66 -18.99 -20.92
C GLU A 431 31.54 -17.99 -22.09
N ALA A 432 30.96 -16.82 -21.83
CA ALA A 432 31.32 -15.58 -22.52
C ALA A 432 30.79 -14.38 -21.73
N ASN A 433 31.72 -13.68 -21.05
CA ASN A 433 31.72 -12.25 -20.77
C ASN A 433 30.39 -11.49 -20.94
N SER A 434 29.69 -11.27 -19.82
CA SER A 434 29.00 -10.00 -19.60
C SER A 434 29.26 -9.57 -18.16
N GLN A 435 30.34 -8.81 -17.99
CA GLN A 435 30.48 -7.87 -16.88
C GLN A 435 29.31 -6.89 -16.93
N GLU A 436 28.25 -7.19 -16.19
CA GLU A 436 27.54 -6.17 -15.44
C GLU A 436 27.65 -6.61 -13.99
N THR A 437 28.74 -6.22 -13.32
CA THR A 437 28.75 -6.21 -11.86
C THR A 437 27.57 -5.34 -11.43
N PRO A 438 26.50 -5.88 -10.81
CA PRO A 438 25.53 -5.01 -10.21
C PRO A 438 26.29 -4.31 -9.08
N LYS A 439 26.58 -3.01 -9.25
CA LYS A 439 26.94 -2.13 -8.13
C LYS A 439 26.08 -2.57 -6.96
N SER A 440 26.70 -2.96 -5.84
CA SER A 440 26.07 -3.66 -4.73
C SER A 440 24.73 -3.02 -4.35
N LEU A 441 23.64 -3.52 -4.93
CA LEU A 441 22.30 -3.00 -4.66
C LEU A 441 22.07 -3.16 -3.16
N SER A 442 21.68 -2.07 -2.51
CA SER A 442 21.35 -2.10 -1.09
C SER A 442 20.27 -3.14 -0.84
N TYR A 443 20.20 -3.70 0.37
CA TYR A 443 19.13 -4.63 0.75
C TYR A 443 17.74 -4.08 0.40
N ALA A 444 17.53 -2.78 0.63
CA ALA A 444 16.29 -2.09 0.31
C ALA A 444 15.97 -2.07 -1.19
N ASP A 445 16.98 -1.84 -2.04
CA ASP A 445 16.77 -1.84 -3.50
C ASP A 445 16.47 -3.24 -4.04
N ARG A 446 17.14 -4.27 -3.49
CA ARG A 446 16.86 -5.67 -3.82
C ARG A 446 15.43 -6.05 -3.43
N LEU A 447 15.03 -5.71 -2.20
CA LEU A 447 13.69 -5.99 -1.70
C LEU A 447 12.62 -5.30 -2.56
N LYS A 448 12.80 -4.01 -2.89
CA LYS A 448 11.92 -3.28 -3.81
C LYS A 448 11.82 -3.98 -5.17
N HIS A 449 12.95 -4.41 -5.72
CA HIS A 449 12.98 -5.12 -6.99
C HIS A 449 12.23 -6.46 -6.92
N LEU A 450 12.38 -7.24 -5.84
CA LEU A 450 11.66 -8.51 -5.64
C LEU A 450 10.15 -8.28 -5.52
N ILE A 451 9.74 -7.32 -4.70
CA ILE A 451 8.32 -6.94 -4.54
C ILE A 451 7.71 -6.54 -5.88
N HIS A 452 8.44 -5.76 -6.69
CA HIS A 452 7.95 -5.32 -8.00
C HIS A 452 7.76 -6.47 -8.98
N ASN A 453 8.66 -7.47 -8.96
CA ASN A 453 8.64 -8.60 -9.89
C ASN A 453 7.92 -9.85 -9.35
N LEU A 454 7.30 -9.77 -8.17
CA LEU A 454 6.63 -10.91 -7.57
C LEU A 454 5.40 -11.34 -8.39
N ASP A 455 5.40 -12.60 -8.83
CA ASP A 455 4.29 -13.20 -9.58
C ASP A 455 3.29 -13.86 -8.63
N LEU A 456 2.15 -13.19 -8.42
CA LEU A 456 1.05 -13.67 -7.58
C LEU A 456 0.05 -14.55 -8.36
N SER A 457 0.37 -14.97 -9.58
CA SER A 457 -0.54 -15.75 -10.43
C SER A 457 -0.39 -17.26 -10.28
N TYR A 458 0.68 -17.75 -9.66
CA TYR A 458 0.90 -19.17 -9.42
C TYR A 458 -0.21 -19.77 -8.56
N ARG A 459 -0.69 -20.97 -8.89
CA ARG A 459 -1.65 -21.74 -8.09
C ARG A 459 -1.28 -23.22 -8.11
N LEU A 460 -1.58 -23.91 -7.02
CA LEU A 460 -1.41 -25.36 -6.87
C LEU A 460 -2.77 -26.00 -6.62
N GLU A 461 -3.17 -26.91 -7.50
CA GLU A 461 -4.47 -27.60 -7.42
C GLU A 461 -4.29 -29.11 -7.38
N TRP A 462 -5.13 -29.78 -6.60
CA TRP A 462 -5.15 -31.23 -6.47
C TRP A 462 -6.07 -31.84 -7.52
N ILE A 463 -5.55 -32.71 -8.39
CA ILE A 463 -6.36 -33.44 -9.40
C ILE A 463 -6.61 -34.90 -8.98
N GLY A 464 -5.94 -35.37 -7.92
CA GLY A 464 -6.13 -36.70 -7.33
C GLY A 464 -5.40 -36.81 -6.01
N GLU A 465 -5.44 -37.98 -5.37
CA GLU A 465 -4.90 -38.19 -4.00
C GLU A 465 -3.40 -37.87 -3.87
N ARG A 466 -2.61 -38.11 -4.94
CA ARG A 466 -1.16 -37.88 -4.95
C ARG A 466 -0.69 -37.22 -6.24
N LYS A 467 -1.47 -36.28 -6.77
CA LYS A 467 -1.13 -35.57 -8.00
C LYS A 467 -1.56 -34.12 -7.91
N VAL A 468 -0.62 -33.22 -8.18
CA VAL A 468 -0.85 -31.78 -8.19
C VAL A 468 -0.61 -31.17 -9.56
N MET A 469 -1.40 -30.14 -9.87
CA MET A 469 -1.30 -29.28 -11.03
C MET A 469 -0.66 -27.96 -10.62
N LEU A 470 0.34 -27.52 -11.37
CA LEU A 470 0.87 -26.17 -11.27
C LEU A 470 0.24 -25.30 -12.35
N ILE A 471 -0.40 -24.20 -11.94
CA ILE A 471 -1.02 -23.22 -12.83
C ILE A 471 -0.30 -21.88 -12.68
N ARG A 472 -0.17 -21.14 -13.77
CA ARG A 472 0.30 -19.74 -13.80
C ARG A 472 -0.56 -18.95 -14.78
N HIS A 473 -1.04 -17.78 -14.37
CA HIS A 473 -1.98 -16.96 -15.17
C HIS A 473 -3.20 -17.74 -15.72
N GLY A 474 -3.66 -18.76 -15.00
CA GLY A 474 -4.77 -19.64 -15.46
C GLY A 474 -4.36 -20.68 -16.51
N VAL A 475 -3.09 -20.73 -16.90
CA VAL A 475 -2.54 -21.73 -17.82
C VAL A 475 -1.86 -22.85 -17.05
N GLU A 476 -2.15 -24.08 -17.43
CA GLU A 476 -1.48 -25.25 -16.86
C GLU A 476 -0.01 -25.30 -17.28
N ILE A 477 0.89 -25.37 -16.30
CA ILE A 477 2.32 -25.58 -16.54
C ILE A 477 2.63 -27.08 -16.63
N GLY A 478 2.01 -27.88 -15.75
CA GLY A 478 2.14 -29.32 -15.79
C GLY A 478 1.63 -30.01 -14.54
N HIS A 479 1.76 -31.33 -14.54
CA HIS A 479 1.31 -32.20 -13.47
C HIS A 479 2.46 -32.96 -12.80
N PHE A 480 2.40 -33.09 -11.49
CA PHE A 480 3.47 -33.67 -10.69
C PHE A 480 2.94 -34.74 -9.71
N PRO A 481 3.47 -35.99 -9.75
CA PRO A 481 3.08 -37.04 -8.82
C PRO A 481 3.81 -36.91 -7.47
N LEU A 482 3.04 -36.90 -6.37
CA LEU A 482 3.49 -36.74 -4.99
C LEU A 482 3.85 -38.06 -4.30
#